data_AF-A0AAD8LDU2-F1
#
_entry.id   AF-A0AAD8LDU2-F1
#
_cell.length_a   1.000
_cell.length_b   1.000
_cell.length_c   1.000
_cell.angle_alpha   90.00
_cell.angle_beta   90.00
_cell.angle_gamma   90.00
#
_symmetry.space_group_name_H-M   'P 1'
#
loop_
_entity.id
_entity.type
_entity.pdbx_description
1 polymer ?
#
loop_
_entity_poly.entity_id
_entity_poly.type
_entity_poly.pdbx_seq_one_letter_code
_entity_poly.pdbx_strand_id
1 'polypeptide(L)'
;MSNFVHLLIIILLTVIIYDDDDAPFVAYGVVDEYKRDDFPDDFVFGSGTSAYQVEGAVLEDGRTYSIWDTFAHSGYYNGANGDVACDGYHKYKEDIQLMADTRLEAFRFSISWSRLIPNGRGSVNLKGLQYYNDFIDKLISHGYI
;
A
#
# COMPACT_ATOMS: atom_id res chain seq x y z
N MET A 1 19.40 -35.98 -42.26
CA MET A 1 18.54 -35.95 -41.05
C MET A 1 19.32 -36.00 -39.73
N SER A 2 20.66 -36.11 -39.71
CA SER A 2 21.44 -36.25 -38.46
C SER A 2 21.66 -34.96 -37.65
N ASN A 3 21.77 -33.80 -38.32
CA ASN A 3 22.13 -32.54 -37.63
C ASN A 3 20.95 -31.84 -36.93
N PHE A 4 19.71 -32.11 -37.35
CA PHE A 4 18.52 -31.55 -36.72
C PHE A 4 18.17 -32.28 -35.41
N VAL A 5 18.42 -33.58 -35.37
CA VAL A 5 18.23 -34.43 -34.18
C VAL A 5 19.31 -34.12 -33.13
N HIS A 6 20.56 -33.88 -33.53
CA HIS A 6 21.62 -33.43 -32.60
C HIS A 6 21.35 -32.04 -32.03
N LEU A 7 20.81 -31.10 -32.82
CA LEU A 7 20.48 -29.76 -32.34
C LEU A 7 19.28 -29.78 -31.38
N LEU A 8 18.26 -30.60 -31.66
CA LEU A 8 17.14 -30.82 -30.75
C LEU A 8 17.59 -31.50 -29.45
N ILE A 9 18.49 -32.48 -29.51
CA ILE A 9 19.04 -33.14 -28.31
C ILE A 9 19.88 -32.17 -27.47
N ILE A 10 20.68 -31.28 -28.09
CA ILE A 10 21.45 -30.26 -27.37
C ILE A 10 20.54 -29.21 -26.73
N ILE A 11 19.51 -28.74 -27.44
CA ILE A 11 18.53 -27.78 -26.90
C ILE A 11 17.70 -28.41 -25.77
N LEU A 12 17.29 -29.68 -25.91
CA LEU A 12 16.58 -30.42 -24.87
C LEU A 12 17.48 -30.66 -23.64
N LEU A 13 18.78 -30.93 -23.84
CA LEU A 13 19.74 -31.12 -22.75
C LEU A 13 20.07 -29.82 -22.01
N THR A 14 20.13 -28.66 -22.69
CA THR A 14 20.27 -27.36 -21.99
C THR A 14 19.00 -26.94 -21.24
N VAL A 15 17.83 -27.43 -21.63
CA VAL A 15 16.57 -27.18 -20.91
C VAL A 15 16.37 -28.16 -19.76
N ILE A 16 16.75 -29.43 -19.90
CA ILE A 16 16.56 -30.48 -18.86
C ILE A 16 17.64 -30.43 -17.77
N ILE A 17 18.86 -29.95 -18.05
CA ILE A 17 19.86 -29.70 -16.98
C ILE A 17 19.50 -28.42 -16.19
N TYR A 18 18.52 -27.64 -16.66
CA TYR A 18 17.88 -26.55 -15.91
C TYR A 18 16.55 -27.02 -15.32
N ASP A 19 16.56 -28.18 -14.67
CA ASP A 19 15.51 -28.63 -13.76
C ASP A 19 16.22 -29.43 -12.65
N ASP A 20 16.96 -28.70 -11.82
CA ASP A 20 17.53 -29.23 -10.59
C ASP A 20 16.48 -29.03 -9.50
N ASP A 21 15.61 -30.03 -9.33
CA ASP A 21 14.58 -30.12 -8.29
C ASP A 21 15.18 -30.12 -6.86
N ASP A 22 16.51 -30.01 -6.69
CA ASP A 22 17.18 -29.87 -5.38
C ASP A 22 18.21 -28.72 -5.29
N ALA A 23 18.34 -27.84 -6.30
CA ALA A 23 19.14 -26.62 -6.18
C ALA A 23 18.27 -25.42 -5.74
N PRO A 24 18.69 -24.63 -4.73
CA PRO A 24 17.96 -23.41 -4.41
C PRO A 24 17.91 -22.52 -5.63
N PHE A 25 16.71 -22.02 -5.96
CA PHE A 25 16.49 -20.99 -6.96
C PHE A 25 17.37 -19.77 -6.65
N VAL A 26 18.54 -19.67 -7.28
CA VAL A 26 19.38 -18.47 -7.25
C VAL A 26 19.03 -17.66 -8.49
N ALA A 27 18.03 -16.78 -8.34
CA ALA A 27 17.86 -15.67 -9.27
C ALA A 27 19.10 -14.77 -9.17
N TYR A 28 19.98 -14.84 -10.17
CA TYR A 28 20.96 -13.78 -10.42
C TYR A 28 20.22 -12.56 -10.98
N GLY A 29 19.45 -11.90 -10.12
CA GLY A 29 19.07 -10.52 -10.33
C GLY A 29 20.30 -9.67 -10.03
N VAL A 30 20.83 -8.97 -11.03
CA VAL A 30 21.64 -7.79 -10.75
C VAL A 30 20.67 -6.79 -10.12
N VAL A 31 20.54 -6.83 -8.81
CA VAL A 31 19.86 -5.78 -8.05
C VAL A 31 20.89 -4.69 -7.96
N ASP A 32 20.70 -3.59 -8.68
CA ASP A 32 21.47 -2.38 -8.40
C ASP A 32 21.20 -2.02 -6.92
N GLU A 33 22.22 -2.17 -6.08
CA GLU A 33 22.11 -1.97 -4.63
C GLU A 33 22.18 -0.47 -4.34
N TYR A 34 21.02 0.19 -4.39
CA TYR A 34 20.90 1.60 -4.03
C TYR A 34 20.96 1.79 -2.51
N LYS A 35 21.77 2.74 -2.06
CA LYS A 35 21.95 3.15 -0.67
C LYS A 35 21.46 4.57 -0.49
N ARG A 36 21.17 4.96 0.76
CA ARG A 36 20.74 6.33 1.09
C ARG A 36 21.77 7.37 0.66
N ASP A 37 23.06 7.04 0.75
CA ASP A 37 24.18 7.90 0.36
C ASP A 37 24.27 8.14 -1.17
N ASP A 38 23.48 7.43 -1.99
CA ASP A 38 23.38 7.69 -3.43
C ASP A 38 22.43 8.87 -3.76
N PHE A 39 21.72 9.41 -2.75
CA PHE A 39 20.76 10.51 -2.87
C PHE A 39 21.28 11.75 -2.13
N PRO A 40 20.79 12.97 -2.45
CA PRO A 40 21.13 14.16 -1.67
C PRO A 40 20.86 13.99 -0.16
N ASP A 41 21.66 14.63 0.68
CA ASP A 41 21.55 14.53 2.15
C ASP A 41 20.17 14.95 2.70
N ASP A 42 19.44 15.78 1.95
CA ASP A 42 18.10 16.27 2.27
C ASP A 42 16.98 15.51 1.55
N PHE A 43 17.30 14.41 0.86
CA PHE A 43 16.31 13.59 0.17
C PHE A 43 15.44 12.82 1.18
N VAL A 44 14.13 12.94 1.02
CA VAL A 44 13.13 12.36 1.91
C VAL A 44 12.56 11.08 1.29
N PHE A 45 12.63 9.97 2.02
CA PHE A 45 11.92 8.75 1.65
C PHE A 45 10.63 8.63 2.45
N GLY A 46 9.55 8.28 1.75
CA GLY A 46 8.25 8.15 2.38
C GLY A 46 7.39 7.09 1.71
N SER A 47 6.27 6.80 2.35
CA SER A 47 5.19 5.99 1.77
C SER A 47 3.90 6.80 1.72
N GLY A 48 2.86 6.25 1.11
CA GLY A 48 1.58 6.93 1.12
C GLY A 48 0.38 6.07 0.80
N THR A 49 -0.77 6.54 1.28
CA THR A 49 -2.07 5.87 1.17
C THR A 49 -3.15 6.85 0.71
N SER A 50 -4.36 6.34 0.48
CA SER A 50 -5.55 7.16 0.31
C SER A 50 -6.70 6.65 1.18
N ALA A 51 -7.56 7.56 1.63
CA ALA A 51 -8.53 7.30 2.69
C ALA A 51 -9.44 6.12 2.38
N TYR A 52 -10.06 6.09 1.19
CA TYR A 52 -10.98 5.01 0.79
C TYR A 52 -10.30 3.65 0.68
N GLN A 53 -9.01 3.62 0.34
CA GLN A 53 -8.26 2.38 0.16
C GLN A 53 -7.82 1.73 1.47
N VAL A 54 -7.70 2.50 2.57
CA VAL A 54 -7.08 1.98 3.81
C VAL A 54 -7.93 2.18 5.06
N GLU A 55 -8.72 3.25 5.18
CA GLU A 55 -9.36 3.60 6.45
C GLU A 55 -10.44 2.60 6.88
N GLY A 56 -11.35 2.24 5.98
CA GLY A 56 -12.57 1.51 6.34
C GLY A 56 -13.52 2.36 7.21
N ALA A 57 -14.25 1.71 8.11
CA ALA A 57 -15.18 2.34 9.05
C ALA A 57 -16.21 3.23 8.32
N VAL A 58 -16.86 2.64 7.30
CA VAL A 58 -17.58 3.33 6.23
C VAL A 58 -18.74 4.21 6.68
N LEU A 59 -19.42 3.84 7.76
CA LEU A 59 -20.54 4.59 8.34
C LEU A 59 -20.37 4.85 9.84
N GLU A 60 -19.15 4.65 10.34
CA GLU A 60 -18.85 4.86 11.75
C GLU A 60 -18.60 6.34 12.03
N ASP A 61 -18.92 6.76 13.26
CA ASP A 61 -18.59 8.08 13.78
C ASP A 61 -19.00 9.25 12.86
N GLY A 62 -20.09 9.07 12.10
CA GLY A 62 -20.67 10.11 11.27
C GLY A 62 -20.06 10.26 9.87
N ARG A 63 -19.18 9.37 9.41
CA ARG A 63 -18.82 9.29 7.98
C ARG A 63 -20.06 8.92 7.17
N THR A 64 -20.20 9.55 6.00
CA THR A 64 -21.20 9.16 4.99
C THR A 64 -20.53 8.58 3.75
N TYR A 65 -21.35 7.97 2.89
CA TYR A 65 -20.90 7.48 1.59
C TYR A 65 -20.38 8.60 0.70
N SER A 66 -19.20 8.37 0.15
CA SER A 66 -18.68 9.05 -1.02
C SER A 66 -19.22 8.40 -2.31
N ILE A 67 -18.84 8.96 -3.45
CA ILE A 67 -19.13 8.36 -4.76
C ILE A 67 -18.51 6.97 -4.91
N TRP A 68 -17.35 6.72 -4.29
CA TRP A 68 -16.68 5.41 -4.35
C TRP A 68 -17.44 4.34 -3.58
N ASP A 69 -18.02 4.68 -2.43
CA ASP A 69 -18.87 3.77 -1.68
C ASP A 69 -20.10 3.36 -2.50
N THR A 70 -20.76 4.34 -3.15
CA THR A 70 -21.93 4.07 -4.00
C THR A 70 -21.55 3.20 -5.21
N PHE A 71 -20.41 3.50 -5.84
CA PHE A 71 -19.92 2.75 -6.97
C PHE A 71 -19.54 1.31 -6.59
N ALA A 72 -18.76 1.10 -5.54
CA ALA A 72 -18.34 -0.23 -5.11
C ALA A 72 -19.52 -1.13 -4.72
N HIS A 73 -20.49 -0.58 -3.98
CA HIS A 73 -21.70 -1.30 -3.59
C HIS A 73 -22.64 -1.65 -4.76
N SER A 74 -22.44 -1.06 -5.94
CA SER A 74 -23.20 -1.44 -7.14
C SER A 74 -22.71 -2.75 -7.79
N GLY A 75 -21.63 -3.35 -7.28
CA GLY A 75 -21.26 -4.75 -7.58
C GLY A 75 -20.19 -4.96 -8.66
N TYR A 76 -19.63 -3.88 -9.22
CA TYR A 76 -18.69 -3.95 -10.36
C TYR A 76 -17.31 -4.59 -10.06
N TYR A 77 -16.97 -4.87 -8.79
CA TYR A 77 -15.69 -5.50 -8.38
C TYR A 77 -15.88 -6.83 -7.65
N ASN A 78 -16.67 -7.75 -8.21
CA ASN A 78 -16.99 -9.04 -7.57
C ASN A 78 -17.57 -8.88 -6.14
N GLY A 79 -18.26 -7.76 -5.89
CA GLY A 79 -18.77 -7.41 -4.56
C GLY A 79 -17.74 -6.87 -3.56
N ALA A 80 -16.47 -6.71 -3.94
CA ALA A 80 -15.46 -6.07 -3.09
C ALA A 80 -15.75 -4.57 -2.91
N ASN A 81 -15.54 -4.07 -1.69
CA ASN A 81 -15.75 -2.66 -1.32
C ASN A 81 -14.71 -2.20 -0.29
N GLY A 82 -14.72 -0.90 0.01
CA GLY A 82 -13.83 -0.28 1.00
C GLY A 82 -14.44 -0.21 2.41
N ASP A 83 -15.42 -1.05 2.76
CA ASP A 83 -16.16 -0.89 4.02
C ASP A 83 -15.27 -1.08 5.24
N VAL A 84 -14.42 -2.11 5.17
CA VAL A 84 -13.40 -2.44 6.15
C VAL A 84 -12.02 -2.01 5.65
N ALA A 85 -11.72 -2.22 4.37
CA ALA A 85 -10.39 -1.94 3.78
C ALA A 85 -9.25 -2.61 4.59
N CYS A 86 -8.21 -1.87 4.97
CA CYS A 86 -7.15 -2.34 5.87
C CYS A 86 -7.50 -2.17 7.36
N ASP A 87 -8.69 -1.67 7.68
CA ASP A 87 -9.12 -1.29 9.03
C ASP A 87 -8.24 -0.20 9.67
N GLY A 88 -7.67 0.68 8.83
CA GLY A 88 -6.75 1.72 9.26
C GLY A 88 -7.37 2.73 10.22
N TYR A 89 -8.69 2.95 10.16
CA TYR A 89 -9.40 3.83 11.10
C TYR A 89 -9.19 3.38 12.56
N HIS A 90 -9.15 2.08 12.81
CA HIS A 90 -8.92 1.52 14.13
C HIS A 90 -7.44 1.23 14.41
N LYS A 91 -6.67 0.89 13.37
CA LYS A 91 -5.30 0.38 13.49
C LYS A 91 -4.19 1.37 13.17
N TYR A 92 -4.51 2.63 12.89
CA TYR A 92 -3.50 3.62 12.49
C TYR A 92 -2.30 3.75 13.44
N LYS A 93 -2.48 3.48 14.73
CA LYS A 93 -1.39 3.51 15.71
C LYS A 93 -0.35 2.40 15.47
N GLU A 94 -0.82 1.23 15.03
CA GLU A 94 0.03 0.09 14.66
C GLU A 94 0.72 0.36 13.33
N ASP A 95 -0.01 0.91 12.35
CA ASP A 95 0.54 1.28 11.05
C ASP A 95 1.68 2.31 11.18
N ILE A 96 1.50 3.34 12.02
CA ILE A 96 2.54 4.35 12.27
C ILE A 96 3.76 3.74 12.96
N GLN A 97 3.57 2.77 13.86
CA GLN A 97 4.69 2.06 14.48
C GLN A 97 5.48 1.24 13.45
N LEU A 98 4.78 0.52 12.57
CA LEU A 98 5.42 -0.25 11.49
C LEU A 98 6.21 0.66 10.55
N MET A 99 5.67 1.82 10.20
CA MET A 99 6.41 2.80 9.41
C MET A 99 7.71 3.21 10.13
N ALA A 100 7.66 3.44 11.45
CA ALA A 100 8.84 3.86 12.21
C ALA A 100 9.95 2.80 12.16
N ASP A 101 9.56 1.54 12.21
CA ASP A 101 10.48 0.40 12.12
C ASP A 101 11.15 0.31 10.73
N THR A 102 10.51 0.82 9.67
CA THR A 102 11.06 0.85 8.30
C THR A 102 11.98 2.05 8.00
N ARG A 103 12.18 2.96 8.95
CA ARG A 103 13.01 4.17 8.81
C ARG A 103 12.60 5.07 7.63
N LEU A 104 11.30 5.23 7.40
CA LEU A 104 10.78 6.25 6.50
C LEU A 104 10.71 7.60 7.23
N GLU A 105 10.85 8.69 6.48
CA GLU A 105 10.82 10.05 7.01
C GLU A 105 9.50 10.77 6.75
N ALA A 106 8.77 10.39 5.69
CA ALA A 106 7.52 11.06 5.30
C ALA A 106 6.36 10.10 5.14
N PHE A 107 5.15 10.60 5.40
CA PHE A 107 3.93 9.86 5.14
C PHE A 107 2.87 10.70 4.47
N ARG A 108 2.58 10.34 3.22
CA ARG A 108 1.56 11.00 2.42
C ARG A 108 0.22 10.29 2.55
N PHE A 109 -0.76 10.93 3.16
CA PHE A 109 -2.13 10.43 3.23
C PHE A 109 -3.14 11.45 2.69
N SER A 110 -4.39 11.02 2.54
CA SER A 110 -5.49 11.90 2.14
C SER A 110 -6.56 11.92 3.22
N ILE A 111 -7.26 13.04 3.37
CA ILE A 111 -8.43 13.17 4.24
C ILE A 111 -9.69 12.80 3.46
N SER A 112 -10.54 11.93 4.02
CA SER A 112 -11.86 11.64 3.46
C SER A 112 -12.80 12.83 3.65
N TRP A 113 -13.22 13.43 2.53
CA TRP A 113 -14.17 14.54 2.55
C TRP A 113 -15.48 14.15 3.22
N SER A 114 -16.04 12.96 2.93
CA SER A 114 -17.30 12.51 3.52
C SER A 114 -17.17 12.08 4.99
N ARG A 115 -15.95 11.88 5.51
CA ARG A 115 -15.71 11.71 6.94
C ARG A 115 -15.68 13.07 7.66
N LEU A 116 -15.04 14.08 7.06
CA LEU A 116 -14.88 15.40 7.66
C LEU A 116 -16.11 16.30 7.48
N ILE A 117 -16.74 16.28 6.31
CA ILE A 117 -17.93 17.06 5.93
C ILE A 117 -18.94 16.11 5.28
N PRO A 118 -19.76 15.40 6.08
CA PRO A 118 -20.56 14.27 5.59
C PRO A 118 -21.62 14.64 4.54
N ASN A 119 -22.14 15.87 4.59
CA ASN A 119 -23.12 16.36 3.61
C ASN A 119 -22.45 17.07 2.42
N GLY A 120 -21.13 16.94 2.27
CA GLY A 120 -20.32 17.62 1.25
C GLY A 120 -20.11 19.12 1.51
N ARG A 121 -21.01 19.77 2.26
CA ARG A 121 -20.92 21.17 2.71
C ARG A 121 -21.52 21.31 4.12
N GLY A 122 -21.18 22.42 4.78
CA GLY A 122 -21.76 22.78 6.08
C GLY A 122 -20.94 22.29 7.26
N SER A 123 -21.64 21.79 8.29
CA SER A 123 -21.02 21.44 9.57
C SER A 123 -19.95 20.34 9.44
N VAL A 124 -18.86 20.53 10.17
CA VAL A 124 -17.80 19.54 10.31
C VAL A 124 -18.25 18.42 11.24
N ASN A 125 -17.93 17.18 10.89
CA ASN A 125 -18.05 16.05 11.78
C ASN A 125 -16.88 16.06 12.79
N LEU A 126 -17.19 16.36 14.05
CA LEU A 126 -16.16 16.49 15.11
C LEU A 126 -15.42 15.18 15.38
N LYS A 127 -16.05 14.02 15.19
CA LYS A 127 -15.37 12.73 15.36
C LYS A 127 -14.39 12.45 14.22
N GLY A 128 -14.79 12.74 12.98
CA GLY A 128 -13.89 12.69 11.83
C GLY A 128 -12.70 13.65 11.98
N LEU A 129 -12.94 14.87 12.46
CA LEU A 129 -11.88 15.83 12.76
C LEU A 129 -10.93 15.31 13.84
N GLN A 130 -11.47 14.75 14.93
CA GLN A 130 -10.68 14.18 16.00
C GLN A 130 -9.78 13.05 15.50
N TYR A 131 -10.31 12.14 14.68
CA TYR A 131 -9.51 11.07 14.07
C TYR A 131 -8.29 11.61 13.30
N TYR A 132 -8.49 12.59 12.42
CA TYR A 132 -7.37 13.14 11.64
C TYR A 132 -6.37 13.92 12.51
N ASN A 133 -6.84 14.64 13.53
CA ASN A 133 -5.94 15.29 14.49
C ASN A 133 -5.10 14.25 15.24
N ASP A 134 -5.74 13.23 15.82
CA ASP A 134 -5.04 12.17 16.56
C ASP A 134 -4.06 11.40 15.66
N PHE A 135 -4.39 11.22 14.38
CA PHE A 135 -3.53 10.60 13.37
C PHE A 135 -2.30 11.48 13.06
N ILE A 136 -2.50 12.76 12.78
CA ILE A 136 -1.42 13.73 12.49
C ILE A 136 -0.52 13.91 13.72
N ASP A 137 -1.09 14.08 14.90
CA ASP A 137 -0.32 14.24 16.14
C ASP A 137 0.55 13.01 16.41
N LYS A 138 0.04 11.81 16.11
CA LYS A 138 0.79 10.56 16.22
C LYS A 138 1.91 10.46 15.19
N LEU A 139 1.72 10.93 13.96
CA LEU A 139 2.79 11.00 12.95
C LEU A 139 3.90 11.96 13.40
N ILE A 140 3.52 13.18 13.81
CA ILE A 140 4.45 14.20 14.29
C ILE A 140 5.22 13.68 15.52
N SER A 141 4.57 12.95 16.42
CA SER A 141 5.24 12.39 17.60
C SER A 141 6.33 11.36 17.26
N HIS A 142 6.33 10.79 16.06
CA HIS A 142 7.37 9.88 15.55
C HIS A 142 8.35 10.57 14.59
N GLY A 143 8.24 11.88 14.40
CA GLY A 143 9.16 12.67 13.56
C GLY A 143 8.83 12.64 12.07
N TYR A 144 7.64 12.20 11.68
CA TYR A 144 7.21 12.23 10.28
C TYR A 144 6.89 13.64 9.79
N ILE A 145 7.18 13.89 8.52
CA ILE A 145 6.69 15.03 7.74
C ILE A 145 5.59 14.65 6.75
#